data_AF-A0A5U3EQ76-F1
#
_entry.id   AF-A0A5U3EQ76-F1
#
_cell.length_a   1.000
_cell.length_b   1.000
_cell.length_c   1.000
_cell.angle_alpha   90.00
_cell.angle_beta   90.00
_cell.angle_gamma   90.00
#
_symmetry.space_group_name_H-M   'P 1'
#
loop_
_entity.id
_entity.type
_entity.pdbx_description
1 polymer ?
#
loop_
_entity_poly.entity_id
_entity_poly.type
_entity_poly.pdbx_seq_one_letter_code
_entity_poly.pdbx_strand_id
1 'polypeptide(L)'
;MNRVATGAIVVLLVVAAALAWTTDHYHGNAVKYKDQRDTVTHKLALANATITDMQTRQRDVAALDARYTKELVDAQTRNTDLQRRLAAGGRVRVKGRCTVPASATPARSGSVGDAASVELSAVAGRNVLDIRAGIISDQEKLRYLQDYIRTQCQRKGGKE
;
A
#
# COMPACT_ATOMS: atom_id res chain seq x y z
N MET A 1 40.79 -31.70 72.29
CA MET A 1 39.95 -31.91 71.09
C MET A 1 40.40 -33.18 70.38
N ASN A 2 39.49 -34.13 70.16
CA ASN A 2 39.82 -35.44 69.59
C ASN A 2 40.24 -35.33 68.13
N ARG A 3 41.40 -35.90 67.77
CA ARG A 3 41.93 -35.91 66.39
C ARG A 3 40.93 -36.44 65.36
N VAL A 4 40.05 -37.37 65.77
CA VAL A 4 38.95 -37.92 64.95
C VAL A 4 37.90 -36.86 64.62
N ALA A 5 37.52 -36.02 65.59
CA ALA A 5 36.54 -34.94 65.38
C ALA A 5 37.09 -33.87 64.43
N THR A 6 38.38 -33.53 64.55
CA THR A 6 39.04 -32.58 63.64
C THR A 6 39.08 -33.12 62.21
N GLY A 7 39.38 -34.42 62.03
CA GLY A 7 39.38 -35.06 60.71
C GLY A 7 37.99 -35.06 60.05
N ALA A 8 36.93 -35.38 60.80
CA ALA A 8 35.56 -35.37 60.29
C ALA A 8 35.10 -33.97 59.83
N ILE A 9 35.47 -32.92 60.58
CA ILE A 9 35.15 -31.53 60.21
C ILE A 9 35.85 -31.15 58.90
N VAL A 10 37.11 -31.51 58.72
CA VAL A 10 37.85 -31.22 57.47
C VAL A 10 37.19 -31.89 56.27
N VAL A 11 36.78 -33.16 56.39
CA VAL A 11 36.09 -33.88 55.30
C VAL A 11 34.77 -33.20 54.95
N LEU A 12 33.97 -32.81 55.93
CA LEU A 12 32.70 -32.10 55.70
C LEU A 12 32.91 -30.76 54.97
N LEU A 13 33.94 -30.00 55.34
CA LEU A 13 34.26 -28.74 54.67
C LEU A 13 34.69 -28.96 53.21
N VAL A 14 35.48 -30.01 52.93
CA VAL A 14 35.88 -30.36 51.56
C VAL A 14 34.67 -30.74 50.71
N VAL A 15 33.75 -31.54 51.26
CA VAL A 15 32.52 -31.93 50.57
C VAL A 15 31.64 -30.71 50.30
N ALA A 16 31.46 -29.82 51.28
CA ALA A 16 30.68 -28.59 51.12
C ALA A 16 31.28 -27.68 50.05
N ALA A 17 32.61 -27.53 50.02
CA ALA A 17 33.30 -26.74 49.00
C ALA A 17 33.13 -27.35 47.58
N ALA A 18 33.22 -28.68 47.44
CA ALA A 18 33.00 -29.36 46.17
C ALA A 18 31.55 -29.20 45.67
N LEU A 19 30.56 -29.32 46.57
CA LEU A 19 29.15 -29.10 46.23
C LEU A 19 28.87 -27.64 45.87
N ALA A 20 29.46 -26.67 46.58
CA ALA A 20 29.34 -25.26 46.24
C ALA A 20 29.92 -24.96 44.86
N TRP A 21 31.12 -25.49 44.55
CA TRP A 21 31.77 -25.26 43.25
C TRP A 21 31.00 -25.88 42.09
N THR A 22 30.53 -27.12 42.24
CA THR A 22 29.70 -27.78 41.22
C THR A 22 28.38 -27.06 41.00
N THR A 23 27.70 -26.64 42.07
CA THR A 23 26.43 -25.90 41.99
C THR A 23 26.62 -24.57 41.27
N ASP A 24 27.67 -23.81 41.59
CA ASP A 24 28.00 -22.55 40.92
C ASP A 24 28.32 -22.77 39.43
N HIS A 25 29.07 -23.82 39.11
CA HIS A 25 29.39 -24.18 37.73
C HIS A 25 28.13 -24.51 36.90
N TYR A 26 27.22 -25.32 37.44
CA TYR A 26 25.96 -25.67 36.77
C TYR A 26 25.00 -24.48 36.70
N HIS A 27 24.92 -23.66 37.74
CA HIS A 27 24.10 -22.45 37.75
C HIS A 27 24.58 -21.46 36.68
N GLY A 28 25.89 -21.21 36.60
CA GLY A 28 26.48 -20.35 35.56
C GLY A 28 26.18 -20.84 34.14
N ASN A 29 26.25 -22.15 33.90
CA ASN A 29 25.87 -22.72 32.61
C ASN A 29 24.36 -22.62 32.34
N ALA A 30 23.52 -22.84 33.34
CA ALA A 30 22.06 -22.72 33.20
C ALA A 30 21.64 -21.29 32.88
N VAL A 31 22.23 -20.29 33.54
CA VAL A 31 21.99 -18.87 33.27
C VAL A 31 22.44 -18.51 31.85
N LYS A 32 23.65 -18.93 31.44
CA LYS A 32 24.14 -18.69 30.07
C LYS A 32 23.23 -19.30 29.01
N TYR A 33 22.80 -20.55 29.19
CA TYR A 33 21.92 -21.21 28.23
C TYR A 33 20.53 -20.57 28.17
N LYS A 34 19.99 -20.16 29.33
CA LYS A 34 18.75 -19.39 29.40
C LYS A 34 18.86 -18.07 28.64
N ASP A 35 19.93 -17.31 28.87
CA ASP A 35 20.16 -16.04 28.19
C ASP A 35 20.31 -16.19 26.66
N GLN A 36 21.05 -17.19 26.21
CA GLN A 36 21.16 -17.53 24.79
C GLN A 36 19.80 -17.89 24.18
N ARG A 37 19.01 -18.71 24.88
CA ARG A 37 17.67 -19.07 24.44
C ARG A 37 16.75 -17.86 24.36
N ASP A 38 16.68 -17.06 25.42
CA ASP A 38 15.82 -15.88 25.48
C ASP A 38 16.20 -14.89 24.37
N THR A 39 17.51 -14.69 24.12
CA THR A 39 18.02 -13.89 23.01
C THR A 39 17.59 -14.41 21.64
N VAL A 40 17.73 -15.72 21.40
CA VAL A 40 17.35 -16.33 20.12
C VAL A 40 15.84 -16.30 19.92
N THR A 41 15.07 -16.62 20.96
CA THR A 41 13.59 -16.56 20.93
C THR A 41 13.11 -15.14 20.64
N HIS A 42 13.71 -14.13 21.28
CA HIS A 42 13.40 -12.73 20.98
C HIS A 42 13.72 -12.38 19.53
N LYS A 43 14.90 -12.71 19.02
CA LYS A 43 15.29 -12.43 17.63
C LYS A 43 14.36 -13.12 16.63
N LEU A 44 13.98 -14.37 16.91
CA LEU A 44 13.03 -15.12 16.09
C LEU A 44 11.64 -14.48 16.10
N ALA A 45 11.15 -14.05 17.27
CA ALA A 45 9.88 -13.35 17.38
C ALA A 45 9.87 -12.04 16.59
N LEU A 46 10.95 -11.26 16.65
CA LEU A 46 11.09 -10.01 15.89
C LEU A 46 11.14 -10.27 14.37
N ALA A 47 11.87 -11.30 13.94
CA ALA A 47 11.93 -11.70 12.54
C ALA A 47 10.55 -12.14 12.03
N ASN A 48 9.82 -12.96 12.80
CA ASN A 48 8.47 -13.40 12.45
C ASN A 48 7.47 -12.24 12.39
N ALA A 49 7.55 -11.30 13.33
CA ALA A 49 6.73 -10.08 13.31
C ALA A 49 7.00 -9.25 12.06
N THR A 50 8.28 -9.10 11.69
CA THR A 50 8.70 -8.38 10.48
C THR A 50 8.19 -9.05 9.22
N ILE A 51 8.32 -10.38 9.11
CA ILE A 51 7.82 -11.16 7.97
C ILE A 51 6.30 -11.03 7.83
N THR A 52 5.59 -11.11 8.96
CA THR A 52 4.12 -10.99 8.98
C THR A 52 3.67 -9.58 8.55
N ASP A 53 4.36 -8.53 8.98
CA ASP A 53 4.12 -7.17 8.51
C ASP A 53 4.38 -7.04 7.00
N MET A 54 5.51 -7.58 6.51
CA MET A 54 5.83 -7.59 5.08
C MET A 54 4.76 -8.31 4.25
N GLN A 55 4.31 -9.48 4.68
CA GLN A 55 3.24 -10.24 3.99
C GLN A 55 1.91 -9.48 3.99
N THR A 56 1.58 -8.81 5.09
CA THR A 56 0.36 -8.01 5.17
C THR A 56 0.41 -6.84 4.19
N ARG A 57 1.51 -6.09 4.17
CA ARG A 57 1.72 -4.99 3.21
C ARG A 57 1.67 -5.47 1.77
N GLN A 58 2.28 -6.60 1.45
CA GLN A 58 2.21 -7.17 0.09
C GLN A 58 0.77 -7.48 -0.32
N ARG A 59 -0.02 -8.09 0.56
CA ARG A 59 -1.45 -8.34 0.30
C ARG A 59 -2.24 -7.05 0.13
N ASP A 60 -2.01 -6.06 0.97
CA ASP A 60 -2.72 -4.78 0.91
C ASP A 60 -2.37 -4.01 -0.39
N VAL A 61 -1.11 -4.02 -0.81
CA VAL A 61 -0.66 -3.42 -2.08
C VAL A 61 -1.26 -4.16 -3.27
N ALA A 62 -1.29 -5.49 -3.26
CA ALA A 62 -1.91 -6.28 -4.33
C ALA A 62 -3.42 -6.00 -4.43
N ALA A 63 -4.11 -5.85 -3.31
CA ALA A 63 -5.53 -5.48 -3.29
C ALA A 63 -5.76 -4.07 -3.85
N LEU A 64 -4.88 -3.12 -3.50
CA LEU A 64 -4.93 -1.75 -4.01
C LEU A 64 -4.73 -1.73 -5.54
N ASP A 65 -3.72 -2.46 -6.02
CA ASP A 65 -3.41 -2.59 -7.45
C ASP A 65 -4.57 -3.23 -8.23
N ALA A 66 -5.14 -4.33 -7.73
CA ALA A 66 -6.27 -4.99 -8.35
C ALA A 66 -7.50 -4.07 -8.46
N ARG A 67 -7.77 -3.29 -7.41
CA ARG A 67 -8.87 -2.32 -7.40
C ARG A 67 -8.67 -1.26 -8.49
N TYR A 68 -7.53 -0.57 -8.49
CA TYR A 68 -7.28 0.55 -9.41
C TYR A 68 -7.08 0.10 -10.86
N THR A 69 -6.50 -1.08 -11.08
CA THR A 69 -6.44 -1.69 -12.41
C THR A 69 -7.84 -1.98 -12.95
N LYS A 70 -8.74 -2.52 -12.12
CA LYS A 70 -10.13 -2.75 -12.52
C LYS A 70 -10.86 -1.45 -12.85
N GLU A 71 -10.72 -0.43 -12.01
CA GLU A 71 -11.33 0.90 -12.25
C GLU A 71 -10.82 1.52 -13.56
N LEU A 72 -9.52 1.42 -13.83
CA LEU A 72 -8.90 1.90 -15.07
C LEU A 72 -9.42 1.16 -16.30
N VAL A 73 -9.46 -0.17 -16.27
CA VAL A 73 -9.93 -1.00 -17.40
C VAL A 73 -11.40 -0.76 -17.69
N ASP A 74 -12.25 -0.63 -16.66
CA ASP A 74 -13.66 -0.29 -16.84
C ASP A 74 -13.84 1.09 -17.50
N ALA A 75 -13.09 2.09 -17.04
CA ALA A 75 -13.16 3.43 -17.60
C ALA A 75 -12.64 3.50 -19.05
N GLN A 76 -11.57 2.75 -19.36
CA GLN A 76 -11.08 2.58 -20.73
C GLN A 76 -12.12 1.90 -21.62
N THR A 77 -12.76 0.82 -21.13
CA THR A 77 -13.81 0.09 -21.86
C THR A 77 -14.98 1.02 -22.20
N ARG A 78 -15.41 1.85 -21.24
CA ARG A 78 -16.45 2.87 -21.49
C ARG A 78 -16.02 3.91 -22.52
N ASN A 79 -14.74 4.28 -22.57
CA ASN A 79 -14.25 5.21 -23.60
C ASN A 79 -14.22 4.56 -24.98
N THR A 80 -13.68 3.34 -25.09
CA THR A 80 -13.68 2.57 -26.34
C THR A 80 -15.09 2.30 -26.86
N ASP A 81 -16.07 2.06 -25.98
CA ASP A 81 -17.46 1.95 -26.38
C ASP A 81 -18.01 3.24 -27.00
N LEU A 82 -17.72 4.39 -26.39
CA LEU A 82 -18.10 5.69 -26.96
C LEU A 82 -17.44 5.93 -28.32
N GLN A 83 -16.16 5.60 -28.47
CA GLN A 83 -15.45 5.67 -29.75
C GLN A 83 -16.16 4.83 -30.82
N ARG A 84 -16.53 3.58 -30.48
CA ARG A 84 -17.24 2.68 -31.40
C ARG A 84 -18.62 3.21 -31.79
N ARG A 85 -19.39 3.72 -30.83
CA ARG A 85 -20.72 4.30 -31.07
C ARG A 85 -20.64 5.53 -31.98
N LEU A 86 -19.63 6.37 -31.82
CA LEU A 86 -19.39 7.52 -32.68
C LEU A 86 -18.94 7.11 -34.09
N ALA A 87 -18.09 6.08 -34.20
CA ALA A 87 -17.70 5.51 -35.50
C ALA A 87 -18.88 4.90 -36.26
N ALA A 88 -19.87 4.36 -35.55
CA ALA A 88 -21.12 3.84 -36.12
C ALA A 88 -22.16 4.93 -36.47
N GLY A 89 -21.79 6.22 -36.42
CA GLY A 89 -22.67 7.35 -36.74
C GLY A 89 -23.50 7.87 -35.56
N GLY A 90 -23.25 7.39 -34.35
CA GLY A 90 -23.80 7.98 -33.13
C GLY A 90 -23.32 9.41 -32.91
N ARG A 91 -24.02 10.16 -32.05
CA ARG A 91 -23.67 11.56 -31.71
C ARG A 91 -23.52 11.71 -30.19
N VAL A 92 -22.53 12.48 -29.76
CA VAL A 92 -22.28 12.83 -28.36
C VAL A 92 -22.24 14.35 -28.25
N ARG A 93 -22.86 14.90 -27.20
CA ARG A 93 -22.77 16.32 -26.87
C ARG A 93 -21.67 16.54 -25.85
N VAL A 94 -20.77 17.46 -26.14
CA VAL A 94 -19.74 17.90 -25.20
C VAL A 94 -20.11 19.29 -24.74
N LYS A 95 -20.10 19.52 -23.42
CA LYS A 95 -20.33 20.85 -22.86
C LYS A 95 -19.12 21.71 -23.18
N GLY A 96 -19.28 22.65 -24.10
CA GLY A 96 -18.28 23.67 -24.43
C GLY A 96 -18.69 25.03 -23.90
N ARG A 97 -17.71 25.92 -23.69
CA ARG A 97 -17.92 27.35 -23.49
C ARG A 97 -17.06 28.10 -24.50
N CYS A 98 -17.68 28.86 -25.38
CA CYS A 98 -16.99 29.75 -26.30
C CYS A 98 -17.00 31.16 -25.71
N THR A 99 -15.82 31.76 -25.51
CA THR A 99 -15.68 33.14 -25.02
C THR A 99 -15.68 34.16 -26.15
N VAL A 100 -15.55 33.71 -27.40
CA VAL A 100 -15.62 34.57 -28.59
C VAL A 100 -17.10 34.72 -28.97
N PRO A 101 -17.63 35.95 -29.13
CA PRO A 101 -18.98 36.15 -29.61
C PRO A 101 -19.12 35.53 -31.01
N ALA A 102 -20.12 34.68 -31.19
CA ALA A 102 -20.43 34.15 -32.50
C ALA A 102 -20.85 35.31 -33.39
N SER A 103 -20.19 35.50 -34.54
CA SER A 103 -20.69 36.35 -35.61
C SER A 103 -21.94 35.70 -36.19
N ALA A 104 -23.08 35.84 -35.53
CA ALA A 104 -24.36 35.35 -36.02
C ALA A 104 -24.89 36.35 -37.05
N THR A 105 -25.24 35.85 -38.24
CA THR A 105 -26.08 36.59 -39.19
C THR A 105 -27.37 36.97 -38.46
N PRO A 106 -27.75 38.27 -38.41
CA PRO A 106 -28.91 38.69 -37.63
C PRO A 106 -30.17 38.00 -38.16
N ALA A 107 -30.94 37.39 -37.26
CA ALA A 107 -32.25 36.87 -37.58
C ALA A 107 -33.16 38.01 -38.02
N ARG A 108 -33.94 37.80 -39.09
CA ARG A 108 -34.92 38.76 -39.58
C ARG A 108 -36.00 38.97 -38.51
N SER A 109 -36.46 40.21 -38.32
CA SER A 109 -37.51 40.56 -37.34
C SER A 109 -38.74 39.65 -37.50
N GLY A 110 -39.11 38.96 -36.42
CA GLY A 110 -40.22 37.99 -36.39
C GLY A 110 -39.82 36.51 -36.43
N SER A 111 -38.53 36.18 -36.52
CA SER A 111 -38.02 34.80 -36.50
C SER A 111 -37.19 34.51 -35.25
N VAL A 112 -37.45 33.38 -34.58
CA VAL A 112 -36.50 32.76 -33.65
C VAL A 112 -35.42 32.07 -34.49
N GLY A 113 -34.22 32.66 -34.52
CA GLY A 113 -33.10 32.06 -35.25
C GLY A 113 -32.66 30.75 -34.60
N ASP A 114 -32.75 29.64 -35.33
CA ASP A 114 -32.04 28.40 -35.00
C ASP A 114 -30.54 28.67 -35.19
N ALA A 115 -29.86 29.04 -34.10
CA ALA A 115 -28.41 29.16 -34.13
C ALA A 115 -27.82 27.80 -34.55
N ALA A 116 -27.03 27.79 -35.63
CA ALA A 116 -26.41 26.58 -36.15
C ALA A 116 -25.67 25.84 -35.02
N SER A 117 -26.03 24.58 -34.77
CA SER A 117 -25.30 23.74 -33.84
C SER A 117 -23.86 23.60 -34.35
N VAL A 118 -22.88 24.05 -33.56
CA VAL A 118 -21.46 23.86 -33.90
C VAL A 118 -21.12 22.39 -33.75
N GLU A 119 -20.88 21.71 -34.87
CA GLU A 119 -20.37 20.34 -34.87
C GLU A 119 -18.84 20.34 -34.86
N LEU A 120 -18.26 19.55 -33.96
CA LEU A 120 -16.83 19.27 -34.03
C LEU A 120 -16.55 18.44 -35.29
N SER A 121 -15.45 18.74 -35.97
CA SER A 121 -14.95 17.88 -37.05
C SER A 121 -14.67 16.47 -36.52
N ALA A 122 -14.72 15.47 -37.40
CA ALA A 122 -14.43 14.07 -37.01
C ALA A 122 -13.05 13.93 -36.34
N VAL A 123 -12.06 14.73 -36.75
CA VAL A 123 -10.72 14.78 -36.13
C VAL A 123 -10.81 15.37 -34.72
N ALA A 124 -11.47 16.52 -34.56
CA ALA A 124 -11.63 17.14 -33.24
C ALA A 124 -12.40 16.25 -32.26
N GLY A 125 -13.44 15.55 -32.73
CA GLY A 125 -14.22 14.60 -31.92
C GLY A 125 -13.38 13.43 -31.40
N ARG A 126 -12.50 12.84 -32.24
CA ARG A 126 -11.56 11.79 -31.81
C ARG A 126 -10.58 12.29 -30.77
N ASN A 127 -9.97 13.46 -31.00
CA ASN A 127 -9.01 14.06 -30.07
C ASN A 127 -9.62 14.27 -28.68
N VAL A 128 -10.90 14.66 -28.58
CA VAL A 128 -11.59 14.80 -27.28
C VAL A 128 -11.66 13.48 -26.51
N LEU A 129 -11.92 12.36 -27.19
CA LEU A 129 -11.98 11.04 -26.55
C LEU A 129 -10.60 10.53 -26.14
N ASP A 130 -9.58 10.81 -26.95
CA ASP A 130 -8.19 10.48 -26.63
C ASP A 130 -7.70 11.27 -25.42
N ILE A 131 -7.99 12.58 -25.37
CA ILE A 131 -7.74 13.42 -24.18
C ILE A 131 -8.48 12.86 -22.97
N ARG A 132 -9.75 12.47 -23.10
CA ARG A 132 -10.51 11.84 -22.02
C ARG A 132 -9.85 10.55 -21.53
N ALA A 133 -9.34 9.71 -22.44
CA ALA A 133 -8.66 8.47 -22.07
C ALA A 133 -7.36 8.75 -21.29
N GLY A 134 -6.57 9.75 -21.74
CA GLY A 134 -5.38 10.22 -21.03
C GLY A 134 -5.70 10.71 -19.61
N ILE A 135 -6.70 11.59 -19.47
CA ILE A 135 -7.12 12.13 -18.18
C ILE A 135 -7.57 11.02 -17.22
N ILE A 136 -8.35 10.04 -17.70
CA ILE A 136 -8.78 8.89 -16.89
C ILE A 136 -7.55 8.11 -16.39
N SER A 137 -6.60 7.80 -17.28
CA SER A 137 -5.38 7.07 -16.92
C SER A 137 -4.57 7.80 -15.85
N ASP A 138 -4.38 9.10 -16.02
CA ASP A 138 -3.60 9.90 -15.08
C ASP A 138 -4.32 10.07 -13.74
N GLN A 139 -5.65 10.26 -13.74
CA GLN A 139 -6.44 10.35 -12.52
C GLN A 139 -6.40 9.06 -11.71
N GLU A 140 -6.53 7.89 -12.35
CA GLU A 140 -6.46 6.60 -11.66
C GLU A 140 -5.06 6.35 -11.08
N LYS A 141 -3.99 6.65 -11.84
CA LYS A 141 -2.60 6.57 -11.33
C LYS A 141 -2.36 7.48 -10.13
N LEU A 142 -2.86 8.72 -10.19
CA LEU A 142 -2.73 9.68 -9.09
C LEU A 142 -3.48 9.22 -7.85
N ARG A 143 -4.71 8.70 -8.00
CA ARG A 143 -5.50 8.15 -6.90
C ARG A 143 -4.82 6.93 -6.27
N TYR A 144 -4.36 5.99 -7.10
CA TYR A 144 -3.57 4.85 -6.65
C TYR A 144 -2.37 5.31 -5.83
N LEU A 145 -1.57 6.25 -6.34
CA LEU A 145 -0.37 6.72 -5.65
C LEU A 145 -0.70 7.43 -4.33
N GLN A 146 -1.74 8.26 -4.30
CA GLN A 146 -2.20 8.92 -3.08
C GLN A 146 -2.63 7.90 -2.03
N ASP A 147 -3.43 6.90 -2.40
CA ASP A 147 -3.88 5.86 -1.48
C ASP A 147 -2.74 4.95 -1.04
N TYR A 148 -1.79 4.64 -1.93
CA TYR A 148 -0.58 3.91 -1.58
C TYR A 148 0.22 4.67 -0.51
N ILE A 149 0.44 5.96 -0.69
CA ILE A 149 1.17 6.79 0.29
C ILE A 149 0.44 6.81 1.64
N ARG A 150 -0.87 7.04 1.64
CA ARG A 150 -1.69 7.07 2.88
C ARG A 150 -1.66 5.74 3.61
N THR A 151 -1.80 4.63 2.88
CA THR A 151 -1.98 3.30 3.48
C THR A 151 -0.66 2.59 3.78
N GLN A 152 0.38 2.78 2.96
CA GLN A 152 1.64 2.05 3.06
C GLN A 152 2.78 2.89 3.66
N CYS A 153 2.87 4.17 3.32
CA CYS A 153 3.98 5.02 3.76
C CYS A 153 3.68 5.75 5.07
N GLN A 154 2.50 6.36 5.20
CA GLN A 154 2.14 7.19 6.36
C GLN A 154 1.68 6.38 7.58
N ARG A 155 1.33 5.11 7.42
CA ARG A 155 0.90 4.22 8.51
C ARG A 155 2.03 3.83 9.49
N LYS A 156 3.26 4.34 9.27
CA LYS A 156 4.46 3.98 10.06
C LYS A 156 4.60 4.68 11.42
N GLY A 157 3.66 5.52 11.86
CA GLY A 157 3.83 6.32 13.09
C GLY A 157 3.14 5.81 14.38
N GLY A 158 2.59 4.59 14.44
CA GLY A 158 1.64 4.22 15.50
C GLY A 158 1.94 2.99 16.34
N LYS A 159 3.17 2.45 16.31
CA LYS A 159 3.58 1.33 17.17
C LYS A 159 5.03 1.49 17.61
N GLU A 160 5.28 2.54 18.39
CA GLU A 160 6.32 2.54 19.42
C GLU A 160 5.63 2.74 20.77
#